data_AF-A0A5P8LUY9-F1
#
_entry.id   AF-A0A5P8LUY9-F1
#
_cell.length_a   1.000
_cell.length_b   1.000
_cell.length_c   1.000
_cell.angle_alpha   90.00
_cell.angle_beta   90.00
_cell.angle_gamma   90.00
#
_symmetry.space_group_name_H-M   'P 1'
#
loop_
_entity.id
_entity.type
_entity.pdbx_description
1 polymer ?
#
loop_
_entity_poly.entity_id
_entity_poly.type
_entity_poly.pdbx_seq_one_letter_code
_entity_poly.pdbx_strand_id
1 'polypeptide(L)' 'MTRSLTLGTSVVLLFASLMVSAVLFGDLLPNHWIAFVLLPIIAGLLYYGALTAYYYSNN' A
#
# COMPACT_ATOMS: atom_id res chain seq x y z
N MET A 1 -20.91 -12.67 0.09
CA MET A 1 -19.57 -12.77 -0.56
C MET A 1 -18.91 -11.42 -0.88
N THR A 2 -19.49 -10.27 -0.52
CA THR A 2 -18.93 -8.94 -0.88
C THR A 2 -17.94 -8.34 0.14
N ARG A 3 -17.92 -8.82 1.38
CA ARG A 3 -17.13 -8.23 2.48
C ARG A 3 -15.61 -8.28 2.29
N SER A 4 -15.05 -9.38 1.75
CA SER A 4 -13.61 -9.44 1.49
C SER A 4 -13.20 -8.52 0.33
N LEU A 5 -14.05 -8.42 -0.70
CA LEU A 5 -13.81 -7.58 -1.87
C LEU A 5 -13.79 -6.09 -1.50
N THR A 6 -14.69 -5.65 -0.61
CA THR A 6 -14.73 -4.26 -0.11
C THR A 6 -13.57 -3.91 0.82
N LEU A 7 -13.11 -4.87 1.64
CA LEU A 7 -11.95 -4.66 2.52
C LEU A 7 -10.66 -4.57 1.69
N GLY A 8 -10.50 -5.40 0.66
CA GLY A 8 -9.29 -5.41 -0.15
C GLY A 8 -9.12 -4.19 -1.04
N THR A 9 -10.20 -3.73 -1.68
CA THR A 9 -10.17 -2.47 -2.44
C THR A 9 -9.86 -1.27 -1.55
N SER A 10 -10.42 -1.21 -0.33
CA SER A 10 -10.16 -0.10 0.60
C SER A 10 -8.68 -0.01 1.03
N VAL A 11 -8.03 -1.15 1.28
CA VAL A 11 -6.60 -1.20 1.66
C VAL A 11 -5.70 -0.77 0.50
N VAL A 12 -5.96 -1.27 -0.71
CA VAL A 12 -5.19 -0.87 -1.90
C VAL A 12 -5.35 0.62 -2.17
N LEU A 13 -6.56 1.17 -2.04
CA LEU A 13 -6.82 2.60 -2.21
C LEU A 13 -6.12 3.45 -1.14
N LEU A 14 -6.02 2.97 0.10
CA LEU A 14 -5.26 3.63 1.16
C LEU A 14 -3.76 3.71 0.81
N PHE A 15 -3.15 2.60 0.39
CA PHE A 15 -1.73 2.62 0.02
C PHE A 15 -1.47 3.42 -1.26
N ALA A 16 -2.38 3.36 -2.23
CA ALA A 16 -2.31 4.17 -3.44
C ALA A 16 -2.41 5.68 -3.12
N SER A 17 -3.29 6.08 -2.20
CA SER A 17 -3.39 7.49 -1.79
C SER A 17 -2.13 7.97 -1.07
N LEU A 18 -1.55 7.14 -0.18
CA LEU A 18 -0.27 7.43 0.48
C LEU A 18 0.88 7.56 -0.53
N MET A 19 0.92 6.71 -1.55
CA MET A 19 1.93 6.79 -2.62
C MET A 19 1.79 8.08 -3.42
N VAL A 20 0.57 8.46 -3.80
CA VAL A 20 0.29 9.71 -4.52
C VAL A 20 0.67 10.92 -3.65
N SER A 21 0.31 10.91 -2.36
CA SER A 21 0.73 11.96 -1.42
C SER A 21 2.24 12.03 -1.27
N ALA A 22 2.94 10.90 -1.19
CA ALA A 22 4.40 10.87 -1.10
C ALA A 22 5.08 11.43 -2.36
N VAL A 23 4.50 11.23 -3.54
CA VAL A 23 4.98 11.81 -4.80
C VAL A 23 4.72 13.32 -4.86
N LEU A 24 3.50 13.76 -4.50
CA LEU A 24 3.11 15.17 -4.60
C LEU A 24 3.77 16.07 -3.55
N PHE A 25 4.00 15.56 -2.35
CA PHE A 25 4.57 16.31 -1.23
C PHE A 25 5.99 15.85 -0.87
N GLY A 26 6.58 14.97 -1.66
CA GLY A 26 7.92 14.42 -1.43
C GLY A 26 9.00 15.49 -1.41
N ASP A 27 8.86 16.52 -2.25
CA ASP A 27 9.79 17.66 -2.32
C ASP A 27 9.79 18.53 -1.05
N LEU A 28 8.78 18.40 -0.20
CA LEU A 28 8.72 19.08 1.11
C LEU A 28 9.51 18.34 2.19
N LEU A 29 9.86 17.06 1.94
CA LEU A 29 10.63 16.24 2.87
C LEU A 29 12.12 16.37 2.56
N PRO A 30 12.99 16.42 3.58
CA PRO A 30 14.42 16.28 3.36
C PRO A 30 14.72 14.95 2.64
N ASN A 31 15.60 14.93 1.65
CA ASN A 31 15.86 13.76 0.78
C ASN A 31 16.09 12.42 1.51
N HIS A 32 16.61 12.43 2.74
CA HIS A 32 16.81 11.19 3.51
C HIS A 32 15.52 10.63 4.15
N TRP A 33 14.47 11.43 4.27
CA TRP A 33 13.16 11.05 4.81
C TRP A 33 12.24 10.42 3.78
N ILE A 34 12.45 10.68 2.48
CA ILE A 34 11.58 10.13 1.44
C ILE A 34 11.64 8.60 1.39
N ALA A 35 12.83 8.03 1.63
CA ALA A 35 13.02 6.59 1.75
C ALA A 35 12.29 6.03 2.97
N PHE A 36 12.29 6.75 4.09
CA PHE A 36 11.58 6.36 5.31
C PHE A 36 10.06 6.34 5.11
N VAL A 37 9.52 7.20 4.24
CA VAL A 37 8.08 7.24 3.91
C VAL A 37 7.71 6.20 2.84
N LEU A 38 8.52 6.06 1.79
CA LEU A 38 8.22 5.15 0.67
C LEU A 38 8.36 3.68 1.05
N LEU A 39 9.34 3.33 1.89
CA LEU A 39 9.62 1.94 2.27
C LEU A 39 8.43 1.23 2.94
N PRO A 40 7.75 1.80 3.96
CA PRO A 40 6.58 1.15 4.57
C PRO A 40 5.37 1.08 3.63
N ILE A 41 5.19 2.04 2.71
CA ILE A 41 4.12 2.02 1.72
C ILE A 41 4.30 0.82 0.78
N ILE A 42 5.52 0.64 0.25
CA ILE A 42 5.87 -0.47 -0.65
C ILE A 42 5.78 -1.80 0.10
N ALA A 43 6.32 -1.88 1.32
CA ALA A 43 6.25 -3.09 2.14
C ALA A 43 4.79 -3.50 2.44
N GLY A 44 3.93 -2.54 2.74
CA GLY A 44 2.49 -2.77 2.97
C GLY A 44 1.78 -3.31 1.74
N LEU A 45 2.06 -2.76 0.55
CA LEU A 45 1.52 -3.25 -0.73
C LEU A 45 1.98 -4.68 -1.04
N LEU A 46 3.27 -4.97 -0.87
CA LEU A 46 3.83 -6.30 -1.11
C LEU A 46 3.24 -7.34 -0.12
N TYR A 47 3.16 -6.99 1.15
CA TYR A 47 2.56 -7.84 2.18
C TYR A 47 1.10 -8.14 1.87
N TYR A 48 0.30 -7.11 1.53
CA TYR A 48 -1.11 -7.29 1.22
C TYR A 48 -1.32 -8.10 -0.07
N GLY A 49 -0.50 -7.87 -1.09
CA GLY A 49 -0.50 -8.66 -2.33
C GLY A 49 -0.19 -10.14 -2.07
N ALA A 50 0.85 -10.42 -1.28
CA ALA A 50 1.23 -11.78 -0.91
C ALA A 50 0.14 -12.48 -0.08
N LEU A 51 -0.45 -11.77 0.89
CA LEU A 51 -1.55 -12.28 1.71
C LEU A 51 -2.77 -12.62 0.85
N THR A 52 -3.10 -11.74 -0.10
CA THR A 52 -4.21 -11.96 -1.04
C THR A 52 -3.94 -13.19 -1.91
N ALA A 53 -2.73 -13.31 -2.48
CA ALA A 53 -2.33 -14.47 -3.27
C ALA A 53 -2.38 -15.78 -2.46
N TYR A 54 -1.95 -15.76 -1.19
CA TYR A 54 -2.04 -16.91 -0.29
C TYR A 54 -3.49 -17.34 -0.08
N TYR A 55 -4.40 -16.40 0.20
CA TYR A 55 -5.82 -16.72 0.38
C TYR A 55 -6.48 -17.23 -0.90
N TYR A 56 -6.13 -16.69 -2.08
CA TYR A 56 -6.65 -17.20 -3.35
C TYR A 56 -6.04 -18.54 -3.77
N SER A 57 -4.81 -18.84 -3.38
CA SER A 57 -4.14 -20.11 -3.72
C SER A 57 -4.58 -21.27 -2.83
N ASN A 58 -5.01 -21.00 -1.59
CA ASN A 58 -5.44 -22.02 -0.63
C ASN A 58 -6.96 -22.29 -0.63
N ASN A 59 -7.72 -21.62 -1.52
CA ASN A 59 -9.16 -21.77 -1.69
C ASN A 59 -9.47 -22.35 -3.07
#